data_AF-V5BN15-F1
#
_entry.id   AF-V5BN15-F1
#
_cell.length_a   1.000
_cell.length_b   1.000
_cell.length_c   1.000
_cell.angle_alpha   90.00
_cell.angle_beta   90.00
_cell.angle_gamma   90.00
#
_symmetry.space_group_name_H-M   'P 1'
#
loop_
_entity.id
_entity.type
_entity.pdbx_description
1 polymer ?
#
loop_
_entity_poly.entity_id
_entity_poly.type
_entity_poly.pdbx_seq_one_letter_code
_entity_poly.pdbx_strand_id
1 'polypeptide(L)'
;MFFYSLSILFNDIQLVSPIECLFMAAAILAVLYLSAPMPEQNWQQQPFDSFLLTSWLGGMSLHWVFWPYFLFLNASLLMVDGLAKSGKLTVSSWDEIHFALLLTVIWWTTSIWRCSGNSKARIWAALARFTTLAVFIEYALKMLIRIDYPRIFFNCEDILLDYGSCF
;
A
#
# COMPACT_ATOMS: atom_id res chain seq x y z
N MET A 1 -3.18 5.23 -3.44
CA MET A 1 -1.77 5.04 -3.06
C MET A 1 -0.94 6.01 -3.90
N PHE A 2 0.04 6.67 -3.29
CA PHE A 2 0.97 7.62 -3.89
C PHE A 2 0.38 8.91 -4.47
N PHE A 3 -0.91 9.19 -4.24
CA PHE A 3 -1.58 10.35 -4.85
C PHE A 3 -0.96 11.67 -4.37
N TYR A 4 -0.68 11.79 -3.08
CA TYR A 4 -0.01 12.96 -2.50
C TYR A 4 1.49 12.71 -2.29
N SER A 5 1.85 11.51 -1.81
CA SER A 5 3.21 11.19 -1.37
C SER A 5 4.26 11.32 -2.49
N LEU A 6 3.99 10.83 -3.70
CA LEU A 6 4.96 10.96 -4.81
C LEU A 6 5.13 12.41 -5.26
N SER A 7 4.03 13.18 -5.27
CA SER A 7 4.11 14.61 -5.61
C SER A 7 5.02 15.34 -4.63
N ILE A 8 4.87 15.06 -3.33
CA ILE A 8 5.70 15.65 -2.27
C ILE A 8 7.15 15.20 -2.39
N LEU A 9 7.38 13.89 -2.63
CA LEU A 9 8.72 13.34 -2.80
C LEU A 9 9.49 14.04 -3.94
N PHE A 10 8.83 14.29 -5.07
CA PHE A 10 9.49 14.87 -6.25
C PHE A 10 9.56 16.40 -6.23
N ASN A 11 8.56 17.09 -5.69
CA ASN A 11 8.51 18.55 -5.73
C ASN A 11 9.18 19.18 -4.50
N ASP A 12 8.95 18.63 -3.32
CA ASP A 12 9.37 19.24 -2.05
C ASP A 12 10.67 18.63 -1.53
N ILE A 13 10.76 17.28 -1.48
CA ILE A 13 11.91 16.59 -0.86
C ILE A 13 13.10 16.48 -1.84
N GLN A 14 12.81 16.24 -3.13
CA GLN A 14 13.80 16.05 -4.21
C GLN A 14 14.84 14.96 -3.91
N LEU A 15 14.50 13.96 -3.07
CA LEU A 15 15.42 12.89 -2.66
C LEU A 15 15.83 11.98 -3.83
N VAL A 16 14.90 11.73 -4.75
CA VAL A 16 15.03 10.78 -5.86
C VAL A 16 14.37 11.39 -7.09
N SER A 17 15.01 11.29 -8.25
CA SER A 17 14.40 11.74 -9.51
C SER A 17 13.31 10.77 -9.99
N PRO A 18 12.29 11.23 -10.74
CA PRO A 18 11.25 10.35 -11.29
C PRO A 18 11.82 9.19 -12.14
N ILE A 19 12.94 9.43 -12.83
CA ILE A 19 13.62 8.46 -13.68
C ILE A 19 14.28 7.37 -12.83
N GLU A 20 15.01 7.74 -11.77
CA GLU A 20 15.60 6.77 -10.83
C GLU A 20 14.52 5.92 -10.16
N CYS A 21 13.40 6.55 -9.75
CA CYS A 21 12.26 5.84 -9.18
C CYS A 21 11.69 4.81 -10.15
N LEU A 22 11.60 5.14 -11.45
CA LEU A 22 11.14 4.22 -12.49
C LEU A 22 12.11 3.04 -12.66
N PHE A 23 13.42 3.29 -12.71
CA PHE A 23 14.41 2.21 -12.79
C PHE A 23 14.36 1.29 -11.57
N MET A 24 14.24 1.84 -10.36
CA MET A 24 14.08 1.05 -9.14
C MET A 24 12.80 0.21 -9.17
N ALA A 25 11.67 0.79 -9.57
CA ALA A 25 10.40 0.07 -9.72
C ALA A 25 10.51 -1.07 -10.74
N ALA A 26 11.13 -0.82 -11.90
CA ALA A 26 11.35 -1.81 -12.94
C ALA A 26 12.26 -2.95 -12.47
N ALA A 27 13.35 -2.62 -11.74
CA ALA A 27 14.26 -3.62 -11.18
C ALA A 27 13.56 -4.52 -10.16
N ILE A 28 12.77 -3.94 -9.23
CA ILE A 28 11.99 -4.70 -8.26
C ILE A 28 10.96 -5.59 -8.97
N LEU A 29 10.25 -5.04 -9.96
CA LEU A 29 9.28 -5.82 -10.73
C LEU A 29 9.93 -6.97 -11.49
N ALA A 30 11.12 -6.77 -12.07
CA ALA A 30 11.88 -7.83 -12.73
C ALA A 30 12.26 -8.95 -11.74
N VAL A 31 12.75 -8.60 -10.55
CA VAL A 31 13.06 -9.58 -9.49
C VAL A 31 11.80 -10.33 -9.04
N LEU A 32 10.68 -9.62 -8.87
CA LEU A 32 9.41 -10.24 -8.51
C LEU A 32 8.85 -11.14 -9.61
N TYR A 33 9.04 -10.77 -10.87
CA TYR A 33 8.66 -11.59 -12.01
C TYR A 33 9.49 -12.88 -12.04
N LEU A 34 10.81 -12.78 -11.85
CA LEU A 34 11.71 -13.94 -11.82
C LEU A 34 11.46 -14.85 -10.60
N SER A 35 10.95 -14.33 -9.49
CA SER A 35 10.62 -15.09 -8.28
C SER A 35 9.15 -15.52 -8.18
N ALA A 36 8.29 -15.08 -9.10
CA ALA A 36 6.88 -15.48 -9.12
C ALA A 36 6.76 -16.97 -9.49
N PRO A 37 5.88 -17.74 -8.81
CA PRO A 37 5.62 -19.14 -9.16
C PRO A 37 5.02 -19.25 -10.56
N MET A 38 5.20 -20.41 -11.19
CA MET A 38 4.52 -20.70 -12.45
C MET A 38 3.01 -20.86 -12.21
N PRO A 39 2.15 -20.38 -13.13
CA PRO A 39 0.71 -20.62 -13.08
C PRO A 39 0.38 -22.11 -12.96
N GLU A 40 -0.44 -22.48 -11.98
CA GLU A 40 -0.92 -23.85 -11.85
C GLU A 40 -2.09 -24.11 -12.80
N GLN A 41 -1.91 -25.03 -13.76
CA GLN A 41 -2.86 -25.24 -14.86
C GLN A 41 -4.15 -25.97 -14.42
N ASN A 42 -4.11 -26.74 -13.34
CA ASN A 42 -5.21 -27.57 -12.84
C ASN A 42 -5.75 -27.13 -11.48
N TRP A 43 -5.52 -25.87 -11.09
CA TRP A 43 -5.97 -25.36 -9.81
C TRP A 43 -7.51 -25.28 -9.75
N GLN A 44 -8.10 -25.82 -8.68
CA GLN A 44 -9.53 -25.74 -8.40
C GLN A 44 -9.77 -24.80 -7.21
N GLN A 45 -10.72 -23.88 -7.38
CA GLN A 45 -11.08 -22.91 -6.36
C GLN A 45 -11.76 -23.59 -5.17
N GLN A 46 -11.27 -23.32 -3.96
CA GLN A 46 -11.92 -23.76 -2.72
C GLN A 46 -13.20 -22.94 -2.45
N PRO A 47 -14.19 -23.52 -1.75
CA PRO A 47 -15.46 -22.85 -1.44
C PRO A 47 -15.26 -21.57 -0.60
N PHE A 48 -16.22 -20.65 -0.73
CA PHE A 48 -16.19 -19.30 -0.13
C PHE A 48 -16.59 -19.24 1.35
N ASP A 49 -16.92 -20.37 1.98
CA ASP A 49 -17.50 -20.44 3.32
C ASP A 49 -16.66 -19.75 4.41
N SER A 50 -15.35 -19.62 4.18
CA SER A 50 -14.45 -18.89 5.09
C SER A 50 -13.44 -18.05 4.30
N PHE A 51 -13.93 -17.04 3.57
CA PHE A 51 -13.12 -16.25 2.63
C PHE A 51 -11.76 -15.79 3.19
N LEU A 52 -11.73 -15.26 4.42
CA LEU A 52 -10.49 -14.79 5.05
C LEU A 52 -9.49 -15.92 5.29
N LEU A 53 -9.95 -17.04 5.84
CA LEU A 53 -9.09 -18.18 6.12
C LEU A 53 -8.62 -18.84 4.82
N THR A 54 -9.53 -19.05 3.87
CA THR A 54 -9.22 -19.64 2.56
C THR A 54 -8.21 -18.79 1.77
N SER A 55 -8.37 -17.47 1.79
CA SER A 55 -7.41 -16.53 1.16
C SER A 55 -6.05 -16.59 1.84
N TRP A 56 -6.03 -16.59 3.17
CA TRP A 56 -4.80 -16.70 3.95
C TRP A 56 -4.06 -18.01 3.70
N LEU A 57 -4.78 -19.12 3.49
CA LEU A 57 -4.18 -20.43 3.22
C LEU A 57 -3.74 -20.60 1.76
N GLY A 58 -4.05 -19.66 0.87
CA GLY A 58 -3.70 -19.77 -0.56
C GLY A 58 -4.72 -20.55 -1.39
N GLY A 59 -5.95 -20.76 -0.89
CA GLY A 59 -7.01 -21.52 -1.55
C GLY A 59 -7.87 -20.71 -2.53
N MET A 60 -7.56 -19.43 -2.74
CA MET A 60 -8.33 -18.49 -3.57
C MET A 60 -7.58 -18.07 -4.82
N SER A 61 -8.32 -17.66 -5.84
CA SER A 61 -7.69 -17.08 -7.03
C SER A 61 -7.07 -15.72 -6.68
N LEU A 62 -5.93 -15.39 -7.28
CA LEU A 62 -5.24 -14.13 -7.01
C LEU A 62 -6.13 -12.90 -7.25
N HIS A 63 -6.96 -12.92 -8.30
CA HIS A 63 -7.80 -11.79 -8.68
C HIS A 63 -8.86 -11.46 -7.60
N TRP A 64 -9.49 -12.49 -7.02
CA TRP A 64 -10.49 -12.35 -5.96
C TRP A 64 -9.89 -11.81 -4.66
N VAL A 65 -8.64 -12.14 -4.35
CA VAL A 65 -7.94 -11.63 -3.16
C VAL A 65 -7.37 -10.23 -3.42
N PHE A 66 -6.96 -9.94 -4.65
CA PHE A 66 -6.32 -8.67 -5.00
C PHE A 66 -7.30 -7.49 -5.01
N TRP A 67 -8.34 -7.55 -5.85
CA TRP A 67 -9.13 -6.36 -6.18
C TRP A 67 -9.91 -5.76 -5.01
N PRO A 68 -10.66 -6.54 -4.19
CA PRO A 68 -11.46 -5.97 -3.12
C PRO A 68 -10.60 -5.17 -2.12
N TYR A 69 -9.48 -5.75 -1.70
CA TYR A 69 -8.55 -5.11 -0.77
C TYR A 69 -7.81 -3.95 -1.41
N PHE A 70 -7.38 -4.09 -2.67
CA PHE A 70 -6.71 -3.00 -3.38
C PHE A 70 -7.63 -1.78 -3.47
N LEU A 71 -8.89 -1.96 -3.88
CA LEU A 71 -9.86 -0.87 -3.99
C LEU A 71 -10.17 -0.26 -2.62
N PHE A 72 -10.46 -1.11 -1.62
CA PHE A 72 -10.77 -0.66 -0.26
C PHE A 72 -9.61 0.13 0.36
N LEU A 73 -8.38 -0.37 0.25
CA LEU A 73 -7.20 0.28 0.80
C LEU A 73 -6.95 1.61 0.09
N ASN A 74 -7.02 1.65 -1.24
CA ASN A 74 -6.78 2.90 -1.98
C ASN A 74 -7.84 3.96 -1.70
N ALA A 75 -9.12 3.56 -1.60
CA ALA A 75 -10.20 4.45 -1.23
C ALA A 75 -10.00 5.00 0.20
N SER A 76 -9.67 4.12 1.15
CA SER A 76 -9.39 4.52 2.54
C SER A 76 -8.22 5.48 2.63
N LEU A 77 -7.09 5.18 1.98
CA LEU A 77 -5.90 6.06 1.98
C LEU A 77 -6.24 7.44 1.39
N LEU A 78 -6.95 7.48 0.26
CA LEU A 78 -7.33 8.75 -0.37
C LEU A 78 -8.27 9.57 0.51
N MET A 79 -9.24 8.91 1.15
CA MET A 79 -10.19 9.55 2.05
C MET A 79 -9.49 10.11 3.29
N VAL A 80 -8.65 9.31 3.95
CA VAL A 80 -7.93 9.71 5.17
C VAL A 80 -6.97 10.86 4.88
N ASP A 81 -6.19 10.77 3.79
CA ASP A 81 -5.29 11.85 3.40
C ASP A 81 -6.05 13.13 3.02
N GLY A 82 -7.18 13.00 2.33
CA GLY A 82 -8.04 14.14 2.00
C GLY A 82 -8.63 14.81 3.25
N LEU A 83 -9.04 14.02 4.23
CA LEU A 83 -9.57 14.53 5.50
C LEU A 83 -8.47 15.26 6.31
N ALA A 84 -7.27 14.67 6.41
CA ALA A 84 -6.13 15.30 7.07
C ALA A 84 -5.77 16.64 6.42
N LYS A 85 -5.64 16.68 5.09
CA LYS A 85 -5.35 17.94 4.37
C LYS A 85 -6.46 18.99 4.49
N SER A 86 -7.70 18.57 4.78
CA SER A 86 -8.81 19.49 5.01
C SER A 86 -8.92 19.97 6.47
N GLY A 87 -7.99 19.57 7.35
CA GLY A 87 -8.02 19.91 8.78
C GLY A 87 -9.17 19.26 9.55
N LYS A 88 -9.76 18.18 9.01
CA LYS A 88 -10.87 17.45 9.65
C LYS A 88 -10.39 16.27 10.49
N LEU A 89 -9.08 16.04 10.54
CA LEU A 89 -8.46 14.85 11.10
C LEU A 89 -7.13 15.25 11.73
N THR A 90 -6.97 14.98 13.03
CA THR A 90 -5.76 15.30 13.80
C THR A 90 -4.60 14.38 13.42
N VAL A 91 -3.35 14.76 13.73
CA VAL A 91 -2.18 13.91 13.42
C VAL A 91 -2.29 12.57 14.14
N SER A 92 -2.68 12.58 15.42
CA SER A 92 -2.92 11.37 16.20
C SER A 92 -3.97 10.44 15.56
N SER A 93 -5.14 10.97 15.16
CA SER A 93 -6.19 10.17 14.51
C SER A 93 -5.71 9.60 13.16
N TRP A 94 -4.86 10.35 12.45
CA TRP A 94 -4.31 9.94 11.16
C TRP A 94 -3.39 8.73 11.34
N ASP A 95 -2.55 8.74 12.38
CA ASP A 95 -1.67 7.62 12.72
C ASP A 95 -2.47 6.37 13.11
N GLU A 96 -3.50 6.53 13.95
CA GLU A 96 -4.33 5.40 14.41
C GLU A 96 -5.00 4.67 13.23
N ILE A 97 -5.56 5.42 12.28
CA ILE A 97 -6.19 4.84 11.09
C ILE A 97 -5.15 4.11 10.23
N HIS A 98 -3.97 4.71 10.02
CA HIS A 98 -2.89 4.09 9.26
C HIS A 98 -2.39 2.80 9.93
N PHE A 99 -2.27 2.80 11.26
CA PHE A 99 -1.89 1.64 12.06
C PHE A 99 -2.91 0.50 11.96
N ALA A 100 -4.22 0.81 12.05
CA ALA A 100 -5.28 -0.17 11.87
C ALA A 100 -5.27 -0.79 10.46
N LEU A 101 -5.04 0.04 9.43
CA LEU A 101 -4.92 -0.41 8.04
C LEU A 101 -3.67 -1.27 7.82
N LEU A 102 -2.56 -1.01 8.53
CA LEU A 102 -1.31 -1.79 8.40
C LEU A 102 -1.51 -3.28 8.69
N LEU A 103 -2.30 -3.64 9.70
CA LEU A 103 -2.62 -5.03 10.00
C LEU A 103 -3.34 -5.71 8.82
N THR A 104 -4.27 -4.98 8.21
CA THR A 104 -5.00 -5.44 7.02
C THR A 104 -4.05 -5.60 5.82
N VAL A 105 -3.07 -4.71 5.67
CA VAL A 105 -2.02 -4.80 4.63
C VAL A 105 -1.12 -6.01 4.83
N ILE A 106 -0.72 -6.33 6.06
CA ILE A 106 0.07 -7.55 6.37
C ILE A 106 -0.73 -8.80 5.98
N TRP A 107 -2.01 -8.84 6.36
CA TRP A 107 -2.90 -9.93 5.98
C TRP A 107 -3.09 -10.05 4.47
N TRP A 108 -3.27 -8.92 3.80
CA TRP A 108 -3.43 -8.90 2.36
C TRP A 108 -2.15 -9.35 1.64
N THR A 109 -0.99 -8.89 2.11
CA THR A 109 0.32 -9.27 1.58
C THR A 109 0.52 -10.78 1.66
N THR A 110 0.38 -11.36 2.85
CA THR A 110 0.53 -12.82 3.01
C THR A 110 -0.42 -13.61 2.12
N SER A 111 -1.67 -13.18 2.00
CA SER A 111 -2.68 -13.81 1.14
C SER A 111 -2.30 -13.72 -0.35
N ILE A 112 -1.83 -12.55 -0.82
CA ILE A 112 -1.35 -12.36 -2.20
C ILE A 112 -0.15 -13.25 -2.50
N TRP A 113 0.81 -13.32 -1.59
CA TRP A 113 2.02 -14.11 -1.79
C TRP A 113 1.73 -15.61 -1.89
N ARG A 114 0.79 -16.11 -1.05
CA ARG A 114 0.32 -17.50 -1.07
C ARG A 114 -0.57 -17.81 -2.28
N CYS A 115 -1.44 -16.89 -2.67
CA CYS A 115 -2.32 -17.05 -3.86
C CYS A 115 -1.62 -16.74 -5.19
N SER A 116 -0.32 -16.39 -5.19
CA SER A 116 0.40 -15.97 -6.41
C SER A 116 0.45 -17.06 -7.49
N GLY A 117 0.44 -18.34 -7.11
CA GLY A 117 0.38 -19.47 -8.06
C GLY A 117 -0.98 -19.61 -8.75
N ASN A 118 -2.04 -19.10 -8.11
CA ASN A 118 -3.44 -19.24 -8.55
C ASN A 118 -3.82 -18.09 -9.49
N SER A 119 -3.00 -17.87 -10.52
CA SER A 119 -3.18 -16.79 -11.50
C SER A 119 -3.05 -17.33 -12.92
N LYS A 120 -3.71 -16.69 -13.89
CA LYS A 120 -3.64 -17.12 -15.30
C LYS A 120 -2.27 -16.88 -15.95
N ALA A 121 -1.53 -15.89 -15.46
CA ALA A 121 -0.22 -15.55 -16.00
C ALA A 121 0.70 -15.03 -14.90
N ARG A 122 1.99 -15.39 -15.01
CA ARG A 122 3.05 -15.04 -14.06
C ARG A 122 3.19 -13.53 -13.83
N ILE A 123 2.93 -12.73 -14.87
CA ILE A 123 3.00 -11.27 -14.78
C ILE A 123 1.98 -10.70 -13.78
N TRP A 124 0.79 -11.30 -13.66
CA TRP A 124 -0.23 -10.85 -12.71
C TRP A 124 0.20 -11.10 -11.27
N ALA A 125 0.83 -12.25 -11.01
CA ALA A 125 1.42 -12.54 -9.70
C ALA A 125 2.53 -11.54 -9.34
N ALA A 126 3.40 -11.24 -10.30
CA ALA A 126 4.48 -10.26 -10.11
C ALA A 126 3.94 -8.86 -9.81
N LEU A 127 2.94 -8.39 -10.58
CA LEU A 127 2.30 -7.09 -10.37
C LEU A 127 1.55 -7.01 -9.04
N ALA A 128 0.86 -8.08 -8.64
CA ALA A 128 0.18 -8.12 -7.33
C ALA A 128 1.17 -8.03 -6.18
N ARG A 129 2.27 -8.82 -6.23
CA ARG A 129 3.36 -8.73 -5.25
C ARG A 129 4.00 -7.34 -5.25
N PHE A 130 4.27 -6.77 -6.42
CA PHE A 130 4.83 -5.43 -6.55
C PHE A 130 3.93 -4.40 -5.88
N THR A 131 2.61 -4.49 -6.09
CA THR A 131 1.63 -3.60 -5.47
C THR A 131 1.66 -3.70 -3.94
N THR A 132 1.76 -4.91 -3.38
CA THR A 132 1.86 -5.07 -1.91
C THR A 132 3.14 -4.45 -1.35
N LEU A 133 4.29 -4.61 -2.01
CA LEU A 133 5.54 -3.92 -1.62
C LEU A 133 5.42 -2.40 -1.75
N ALA A 134 4.79 -1.95 -2.82
CA ALA A 134 4.57 -0.53 -3.09
C ALA A 134 3.71 0.12 -1.99
N VAL A 135 2.75 -0.61 -1.39
CA VAL A 135 2.03 -0.13 -0.21
C VAL A 135 2.97 0.08 0.98
N PHE A 136 3.88 -0.84 1.29
CA PHE A 136 4.84 -0.62 2.38
C PHE A 136 5.75 0.59 2.13
N ILE A 137 6.15 0.81 0.87
CA ILE A 137 6.92 2.01 0.47
C ILE A 137 6.08 3.28 0.68
N GLU A 138 4.80 3.27 0.31
CA GLU A 138 3.87 4.38 0.60
C GLU A 138 3.81 4.67 2.10
N TYR A 139 3.68 3.65 2.96
CA TYR A 139 3.67 3.84 4.42
C TYR A 139 4.99 4.43 4.93
N ALA A 140 6.14 3.94 4.45
CA ALA A 140 7.44 4.47 4.82
C ALA A 140 7.60 5.93 4.39
N LEU A 141 7.16 6.26 3.17
CA LEU A 141 7.19 7.64 2.66
C LEU A 141 6.26 8.56 3.45
N LYS A 142 5.06 8.10 3.80
CA LYS A 142 4.13 8.83 4.66
C LYS A 142 4.70 9.08 6.06
N MET A 143 5.40 8.10 6.62
CA MET A 143 6.08 8.25 7.91
C MET A 143 7.20 9.31 7.83
N LEU A 144 7.99 9.28 6.75
CA LEU A 144 9.03 10.29 6.50
C LEU A 144 8.42 11.68 6.36
N ILE A 145 7.38 11.85 5.53
CA ILE A 145 6.67 13.12 5.36
C ILE A 145 6.11 13.61 6.70
N ARG A 146 5.55 12.72 7.53
CA ARG A 146 5.04 13.09 8.85
C ARG A 146 6.14 13.64 9.76
N ILE A 147 7.32 13.01 9.79
CA ILE A 147 8.41 13.39 10.70
C ILE A 147 9.09 14.69 10.22
N ASP A 148 9.46 14.73 8.93
CA ASP A 148 10.32 15.80 8.40
C ASP A 148 9.53 16.95 7.77
N TYR A 149 8.29 16.71 7.32
CA TYR A 149 7.48 17.69 6.57
C TYR A 149 6.00 17.75 7.03
N PRO A 150 5.70 17.81 8.35
CA PRO A 150 4.32 17.74 8.85
C PRO A 150 3.42 18.85 8.31
N ARG A 151 3.99 20.04 8.05
CA ARG A 151 3.27 21.23 7.55
C ARG A 151 2.68 21.08 6.13
N ILE A 152 3.18 20.12 5.34
CA ILE A 152 2.67 19.89 3.99
C ILE A 152 1.32 19.15 4.03
N PHE A 153 1.08 18.40 5.10
CA PHE A 153 -0.07 17.52 5.24
C PHE A 153 -1.09 17.98 6.28
N PHE A 154 -0.65 18.64 7.33
CA PHE A 154 -1.48 19.06 8.46
C PHE A 154 -1.47 20.58 8.64
N ASN A 155 -2.59 21.12 9.13
CA ASN A 155 -2.68 22.54 9.45
C ASN A 155 -1.87 22.87 10.72
N CYS A 156 -1.44 24.13 10.84
CA CYS A 156 -0.68 24.57 12.02
C CYS A 156 -1.43 24.33 13.34
N GLU A 157 -2.76 24.45 13.35
CA GLU A 157 -3.58 24.23 14.55
C GLU A 157 -3.49 22.78 15.04
N ASP A 158 -3.55 21.82 14.11
CA ASP A 158 -3.43 20.39 14.41
C ASP A 158 -2.02 20.03 14.88
N ILE A 159 -1.00 20.60 14.23
CA ILE A 159 0.41 20.40 14.61
C ILE A 159 0.68 21.01 15.99
N LEU A 160 0.13 22.19 16.29
CA LEU A 160 0.33 22.87 17.57
C LEU A 160 -0.33 22.11 18.73
N LEU A 161 -1.47 21.45 18.48
CA LEU A 161 -2.14 20.60 19.47
C LEU A 161 -1.30 19.35 19.81
N ASP A 162 -0.71 18.68 18.82
CA ASP A 162 0.01 17.42 19.05
C ASP A 162 1.51 17.63 19.39
N TYR A 163 2.17 18.64 18.82
CA TYR A 163 3.61 18.87 18.98
C TYR A 163 3.95 20.12 19.82
N GLY A 164 2.95 20.90 20.26
CA GLY A 164 3.14 22.10 21.08
C GLY A 164 3.84 23.26 20.35
N SER A 165 4.13 23.12 19.06
CA SER A 165 4.77 24.14 18.24
C SER A 165 4.38 23.96 16.78
N CYS A 166 4.24 25.07 16.05
CA CYS A 166 4.16 25.05 14.59
C CYS A 166 5.40 25.76 14.05
N PHE A 167 6.54 25.08 13.98
CA PHE A 167 7.77 25.56 13.31
C PHE A 167 8.08 24.76 12.05
#